data_AF-A0A1B8CSC6-F1
#
_entry.id   AF-A0A1B8CSC6-F1
#
_cell.length_a   1.000
_cell.length_b   1.000
_cell.length_c   1.000
_cell.angle_alpha   90.00
_cell.angle_beta   90.00
_cell.angle_gamma   90.00
#
_symmetry.space_group_name_H-M   'P 1'
#
loop_
_entity.id
_entity.type
_entity.pdbx_description
1 polymer ?
#
loop_
_entity_poly.entity_id
_entity_poly.type
_entity_poly.pdbx_seq_one_letter_code
_entity_poly.pdbx_strand_id
1 'polypeptide(L)'
;MHTSSICSFLAAAALAGLAAAQTKIKIMPLGDSITEITCWRTTLWGNLQADGVTNSFDFVGSMTNNPQNCQGNSGWDMHHEGHSGYLAINIANTNLQGWLASAKPDVVMFMLGTNDVSQGKSTTDIIAAYTKM
;
A
#
# COMPACT_ATOMS: atom_id res chain seq x y z
N MET A 1 -24.29 -43.25 20.74
CA MET A 1 -23.93 -42.80 19.37
C MET A 1 -24.07 -41.27 19.22
N HIS A 2 -23.53 -40.44 20.11
CA HIS A 2 -23.70 -38.96 20.05
C HIS A 2 -22.39 -38.15 20.20
N THR A 3 -21.25 -38.80 20.42
CA THR A 3 -19.97 -38.11 20.63
C THR A 3 -19.26 -37.71 19.32
N SER A 4 -19.60 -38.35 18.18
CA SER A 4 -18.89 -38.12 16.91
C SER A 4 -19.26 -36.80 16.22
N SER A 5 -20.50 -36.32 16.36
CA SER A 5 -20.96 -35.09 15.67
C SER A 5 -20.37 -33.82 16.28
N ILE A 6 -20.16 -33.78 17.59
CA ILE A 6 -19.65 -32.60 18.30
C ILE A 6 -18.19 -32.30 17.89
N CYS A 7 -17.36 -33.33 17.74
CA CYS A 7 -15.99 -33.16 17.23
C CYS A 7 -15.95 -32.63 15.78
N SER A 8 -16.86 -33.07 14.91
CA SER A 8 -16.93 -32.62 13.52
C SER A 8 -17.34 -31.14 13.39
N PHE A 9 -18.24 -30.65 14.26
CA PHE A 9 -18.63 -29.23 14.27
C PHE A 9 -17.52 -28.31 14.77
N LEU A 10 -16.79 -28.71 15.81
CA LEU A 10 -15.65 -27.95 16.34
C LEU A 10 -14.50 -27.83 15.32
N ALA A 11 -14.22 -28.91 14.58
CA ALA A 11 -13.19 -28.91 13.54
C ALA A 11 -13.57 -27.98 12.36
N ALA A 12 -14.82 -28.00 11.92
CA ALA A 12 -15.29 -27.13 10.83
C ALA A 12 -15.31 -25.64 11.21
N ALA A 13 -15.71 -25.31 12.45
CA ALA A 13 -15.68 -23.94 12.95
C ALA A 13 -14.24 -23.40 13.11
N ALA A 14 -13.30 -24.26 13.54
CA ALA A 14 -11.88 -23.90 13.62
C ALA A 14 -11.28 -23.66 12.23
N LEU A 15 -11.57 -24.51 11.24
CA LEU A 15 -11.13 -24.33 9.85
C LEU A 15 -11.69 -23.05 9.22
N ALA A 16 -12.97 -22.73 9.46
CA ALA A 16 -13.58 -21.49 9.00
C ALA A 16 -12.97 -20.26 9.68
N GLY A 17 -12.64 -20.35 10.98
CA GLY A 17 -11.95 -19.31 11.72
C GLY A 17 -10.53 -19.05 11.22
N LEU A 18 -9.76 -20.10 10.90
CA LEU A 18 -8.42 -19.96 10.31
C LEU A 18 -8.47 -19.37 8.89
N ALA A 19 -9.44 -19.79 8.06
CA ALA A 19 -9.62 -19.24 6.72
C ALA A 19 -10.04 -17.76 6.74
N ALA A 20 -10.84 -17.35 7.74
CA ALA A 20 -11.21 -15.95 7.96
C ALA A 20 -10.08 -15.11 8.58
N ALA A 21 -9.05 -15.73 9.15
CA ALA A 21 -7.92 -15.05 9.79
C ALA A 21 -6.76 -14.75 8.83
N GLN A 22 -6.87 -15.07 7.54
CA GLN A 22 -5.83 -14.70 6.57
C GLN A 22 -5.83 -13.19 6.38
N THR A 23 -4.90 -12.52 7.06
CA THR A 23 -4.70 -11.08 6.94
C THR A 23 -4.18 -10.76 5.55
N LYS A 24 -4.88 -9.87 4.85
CA LYS A 24 -4.42 -9.30 3.59
C LYS A 24 -3.10 -8.56 3.82
N ILE A 25 -2.19 -8.67 2.85
CA ILE A 25 -0.94 -7.90 2.83
C ILE A 25 -1.30 -6.43 2.57
N LYS A 26 -0.86 -5.53 3.45
CA LYS A 26 -1.04 -4.09 3.25
C LYS A 26 0.14 -3.51 2.51
N ILE A 27 -0.11 -2.97 1.33
CA ILE A 27 0.91 -2.40 0.46
C ILE A 27 0.72 -0.89 0.43
N MET A 28 1.74 -0.10 0.76
CA MET A 28 1.70 1.35 0.67
C MET A 28 2.46 1.83 -0.58
N PRO A 29 1.75 2.37 -1.59
CA PRO A 29 2.36 3.18 -2.65
C PRO A 29 2.75 4.55 -2.09
N LEU A 30 4.00 4.73 -1.67
CA LEU A 30 4.53 5.97 -1.13
C LEU A 30 5.22 6.77 -2.25
N GLY A 31 4.96 8.08 -2.35
CA GLY A 31 5.69 8.86 -3.34
C GLY A 31 5.34 10.33 -3.43
N ASP A 32 5.85 10.95 -4.49
CA ASP A 32 5.53 12.32 -4.85
C ASP A 32 4.40 12.37 -5.91
N SER A 33 4.42 13.39 -6.78
CA SER A 33 3.48 13.55 -7.89
C SER A 33 3.48 12.33 -8.82
N ILE A 34 4.61 11.65 -9.00
CA ILE A 34 4.70 10.47 -9.85
C ILE A 34 3.80 9.34 -9.31
N THR A 35 3.56 9.28 -8.01
CA THR A 35 2.61 8.33 -7.40
C THR A 35 1.18 8.90 -7.38
N GLU A 36 1.01 10.17 -7.04
CA GLU A 36 -0.32 10.78 -6.90
C GLU A 36 -1.06 10.95 -8.24
N ILE A 37 -0.41 11.58 -9.22
CA ILE A 37 -1.05 12.11 -10.44
C ILE A 37 -0.72 11.29 -11.69
N THR A 38 -0.48 9.99 -11.57
CA THR A 38 -0.24 9.13 -12.74
C THR A 38 -1.06 7.84 -12.69
N CYS A 39 -1.09 7.09 -13.79
CA CYS A 39 -1.97 5.94 -13.95
C CYS A 39 -1.28 4.58 -13.72
N TRP A 40 -0.01 4.52 -13.31
CA TRP A 40 0.64 3.22 -13.12
C TRP A 40 -0.05 2.37 -12.05
N ARG A 41 -0.64 2.99 -11.01
CA ARG A 41 -1.37 2.28 -9.95
C ARG A 41 -2.59 1.54 -10.49
N THR A 42 -3.36 2.15 -11.39
CA THR A 42 -4.50 1.45 -12.03
C THR A 42 -4.02 0.35 -12.97
N THR A 43 -2.92 0.57 -13.72
CA THR A 43 -2.33 -0.47 -14.57
C THR A 43 -1.86 -1.67 -13.74
N LEU A 44 -1.17 -1.41 -12.62
CA LEU A 44 -0.75 -2.45 -11.69
C LEU A 44 -1.96 -3.20 -11.12
N TRP A 45 -3.01 -2.49 -10.70
CA TRP A 45 -4.24 -3.10 -10.22
C TRP A 45 -4.87 -4.03 -11.27
N GLY A 46 -4.97 -3.58 -12.53
CA GLY A 46 -5.50 -4.39 -13.62
C GLY A 46 -4.74 -5.69 -13.82
N ASN A 47 -3.40 -5.64 -13.75
CA ASN A 47 -2.55 -6.83 -13.84
C ASN A 47 -2.78 -7.78 -12.64
N LEU A 48 -2.80 -7.25 -11.42
CA LEU A 48 -3.03 -8.05 -10.20
C LEU A 48 -4.44 -8.65 -10.17
N GLN A 49 -5.42 -7.97 -10.75
CA GLN A 49 -6.78 -8.49 -10.92
C GLN A 49 -6.82 -9.62 -11.95
N ALA A 50 -6.10 -9.47 -13.07
CA ALA A 50 -5.98 -10.52 -14.09
C ALA A 50 -5.30 -11.79 -13.53
N ASP A 51 -4.36 -11.62 -12.59
CA ASP A 51 -3.70 -12.72 -11.87
C ASP A 51 -4.55 -13.29 -10.72
N GLY A 52 -5.71 -12.70 -10.42
CA GLY A 52 -6.64 -13.19 -9.39
C GLY A 52 -6.18 -12.97 -7.94
N VAL A 53 -5.22 -12.07 -7.70
CA VAL A 53 -4.59 -11.90 -6.37
C VAL A 53 -5.12 -10.70 -5.56
N THR A 54 -6.03 -9.90 -6.11
CA THR A 54 -6.59 -8.69 -5.44
C THR A 54 -7.33 -8.96 -4.14
N ASN A 55 -7.71 -10.21 -3.86
CA ASN A 55 -8.30 -10.58 -2.57
C ASN A 55 -7.25 -10.84 -1.47
N SER A 56 -5.96 -10.87 -1.82
CA SER A 56 -4.86 -11.20 -0.89
C SER A 56 -4.11 -9.98 -0.36
N PHE A 57 -4.40 -8.78 -0.86
CA PHE A 57 -3.77 -7.54 -0.45
C PHE A 57 -4.77 -6.38 -0.41
N ASP A 58 -4.40 -5.32 0.30
CA ASP A 58 -5.05 -4.01 0.23
C ASP A 58 -3.96 -2.96 -0.07
N PHE A 59 -4.27 -1.97 -0.89
CA PHE A 59 -3.46 -0.76 -0.90
C PHE A 59 -3.82 0.09 0.32
N VAL A 60 -2.83 0.72 0.93
CA VAL A 60 -3.01 1.57 2.10
C VAL A 60 -2.31 2.91 1.95
N GLY A 61 -2.87 3.92 2.60
CA GLY A 61 -2.35 5.28 2.62
C GLY A 61 -3.47 6.27 2.87
N SER A 62 -3.11 7.52 3.15
CA SER A 62 -4.06 8.58 3.50
C SER A 62 -4.80 9.18 2.31
N MET A 63 -4.32 8.95 1.08
CA MET A 63 -4.84 9.55 -0.14
C MET A 63 -5.59 8.53 -0.98
N THR A 64 -6.63 8.99 -1.69
CA THR A 64 -7.44 8.18 -2.63
C THR A 64 -7.78 8.93 -3.90
N ASN A 65 -7.14 10.08 -4.15
CA ASN A 65 -7.46 10.93 -5.28
C ASN A 65 -6.97 10.32 -6.62
N ASN A 66 -7.66 10.70 -7.69
CA ASN A 66 -7.34 10.32 -9.08
C ASN A 66 -7.45 11.54 -9.99
N PRO A 67 -6.54 12.52 -9.86
CA PRO A 67 -6.64 13.80 -10.56
C PRO A 67 -6.48 13.67 -12.08
N GLN A 68 -5.86 12.60 -12.59
CA GLN A 68 -5.73 12.35 -14.03
C GLN A 68 -6.91 11.57 -14.62
N ASN A 69 -7.97 11.29 -13.85
CA ASN A 69 -9.10 10.48 -14.31
C ASN A 69 -8.66 9.15 -14.95
N CYS A 70 -7.64 8.52 -14.35
CA CYS A 70 -7.14 7.22 -14.77
C CYS A 70 -8.29 6.22 -14.75
N GLN A 71 -8.44 5.46 -15.84
CA GLN A 71 -9.50 4.47 -15.97
C GLN A 71 -9.14 3.25 -15.13
N GLY A 72 -9.98 2.92 -14.16
CA GLY A 72 -9.85 1.73 -13.32
C GLY A 72 -10.98 0.75 -13.59
N ASN A 73 -10.68 -0.54 -13.47
CA ASN A 73 -11.70 -1.58 -13.50
C ASN A 73 -12.50 -1.60 -12.18
N SER A 74 -13.60 -2.36 -12.17
CA SER A 74 -14.38 -2.58 -10.94
C SER A 74 -13.50 -3.08 -9.80
N GLY A 75 -13.70 -2.49 -8.62
CA GLY A 75 -12.99 -2.85 -7.39
C GLY A 75 -11.60 -2.26 -7.22
N TRP A 76 -11.16 -1.35 -8.09
CA TRP A 76 -9.85 -0.70 -7.96
C TRP A 76 -9.67 -0.04 -6.58
N ASP A 77 -8.72 -0.56 -5.81
CA ASP A 77 -8.27 0.05 -4.57
C ASP A 77 -7.42 1.29 -4.87
N MET A 78 -7.97 2.46 -4.54
CA MET A 78 -7.40 3.75 -4.88
C MET A 78 -6.44 4.28 -3.82
N HIS A 79 -6.26 3.61 -2.68
CA HIS A 79 -5.42 4.13 -1.60
C HIS A 79 -3.95 4.27 -2.02
N HIS A 80 -3.32 5.36 -1.58
CA HIS A 80 -1.89 5.61 -1.73
C HIS A 80 -1.41 6.64 -0.72
N GLU A 81 -0.09 6.81 -0.62
CA GLU A 81 0.59 7.82 0.18
C GLU A 81 1.45 8.70 -0.75
N GLY A 82 0.81 9.20 -1.81
CA GLY A 82 1.45 10.01 -2.87
C GLY A 82 1.11 11.48 -2.68
N HIS A 83 2.13 12.34 -2.65
CA HIS A 83 1.98 13.77 -2.32
C HIS A 83 2.79 14.65 -3.29
N SER A 84 2.12 15.31 -4.22
CA SER A 84 2.76 16.15 -5.25
C SER A 84 3.63 17.24 -4.63
N GLY A 85 4.87 17.34 -5.14
CA GLY A 85 5.85 18.33 -4.68
C GLY A 85 6.57 17.98 -3.39
N TYR A 86 6.24 16.86 -2.73
CA TYR A 86 6.91 16.47 -1.48
C TYR A 86 8.32 15.95 -1.77
N LEU A 87 9.22 16.23 -0.83
CA LEU A 87 10.61 15.79 -0.86
C LEU A 87 10.78 14.52 -0.05
N ALA A 88 11.67 13.63 -0.49
CA ALA A 88 12.12 12.46 0.26
C ALA A 88 12.63 12.87 1.66
N ILE A 89 13.44 13.93 1.71
CA ILE A 89 14.03 14.44 2.96
C ILE A 89 12.93 14.87 3.94
N ASN A 90 11.90 15.56 3.48
CA ASN A 90 10.82 16.00 4.38
C ASN A 90 9.99 14.80 4.84
N ILE A 91 9.58 13.94 3.90
CA ILE A 91 8.81 12.73 4.21
C ILE A 91 9.50 11.90 5.30
N ALA A 92 10.79 11.60 5.12
CA ALA A 92 11.57 10.79 6.05
C ALA A 92 11.69 11.42 7.45
N ASN A 93 11.71 12.74 7.55
CA ASN A 93 11.94 13.45 8.80
C ASN A 93 10.65 13.84 9.56
N THR A 94 9.53 14.05 8.85
CA THR A 94 8.33 14.64 9.46
C THR A 94 7.05 13.83 9.28
N ASN A 95 6.93 13.04 8.22
CA ASN A 95 5.64 12.44 7.84
C ASN A 95 5.61 10.92 8.02
N LEU A 96 6.70 10.24 7.62
CA LEU A 96 6.72 8.81 7.41
C LEU A 96 6.28 8.03 8.66
N GLN A 97 6.80 8.37 9.84
CA GLN A 97 6.45 7.66 11.07
C GLN A 97 4.94 7.69 11.36
N GLY A 98 4.28 8.84 11.12
CA GLY A 98 2.84 8.97 11.31
C GLY A 98 2.05 8.11 10.31
N TRP A 99 2.46 8.11 9.04
CA TRP A 99 1.84 7.30 8.01
C TRP A 99 2.01 5.79 8.25
N LEU A 100 3.23 5.36 8.62
CA LEU A 100 3.50 3.97 8.96
C LEU A 100 2.73 3.52 10.21
N ALA A 101 2.63 4.36 11.24
CA ALA A 101 1.88 4.05 12.45
C ALA A 101 0.36 3.94 12.19
N SER A 102 -0.16 4.78 11.31
CA SER A 102 -1.58 4.81 10.94
C SER A 102 -1.97 3.62 10.04
N ALA A 103 -1.29 3.47 8.91
CA ALA A 103 -1.63 2.48 7.89
C ALA A 103 -1.08 1.07 8.22
N LYS A 104 0.01 1.00 8.99
CA LYS A 104 0.73 -0.25 9.33
C LYS A 104 0.96 -1.14 8.10
N PRO A 105 1.64 -0.63 7.05
CA PRO A 105 1.89 -1.41 5.85
C PRO A 105 2.85 -2.57 6.15
N ASP A 106 2.66 -3.68 5.45
CA ASP A 106 3.58 -4.82 5.43
C ASP A 106 4.65 -4.63 4.35
N VAL A 107 4.30 -3.96 3.25
CA VAL A 107 5.19 -3.62 2.14
C VAL A 107 5.06 -2.14 1.82
N VAL A 108 6.18 -1.45 1.70
CA VAL A 108 6.24 -0.08 1.16
C VAL A 108 6.93 -0.15 -0.19
N MET A 109 6.27 0.34 -1.24
CA MET A 109 6.91 0.61 -2.52
C MET A 109 7.00 2.13 -2.69
N PHE A 110 8.18 2.64 -3.05
CA PHE A 110 8.34 4.08 -3.15
C PHE A 110 9.15 4.56 -4.36
N MET A 111 8.76 5.74 -4.84
CA MET A 111 9.53 6.56 -5.76
C MET A 111 9.50 8.01 -5.28
N LEU A 112 10.66 8.49 -4.84
CA LEU A 112 10.87 9.81 -4.25
C LEU A 112 12.25 10.33 -4.66
N GLY A 113 12.54 11.61 -4.43
CA GLY A 113 13.83 12.23 -4.76
C GLY A 113 13.80 13.16 -5.97
N THR A 114 12.76 13.07 -6.81
CA THR A 114 12.58 13.97 -7.97
C THR A 114 12.54 15.43 -7.55
N ASN A 115 11.72 15.74 -6.54
CA ASN A 115 11.57 17.10 -6.02
C ASN A 115 12.82 17.55 -5.26
N ASP A 116 13.50 16.64 -4.56
CA ASP A 116 14.76 16.94 -3.87
C ASP A 116 15.82 17.40 -4.87
N VAL A 117 16.03 16.65 -5.96
CA VAL A 117 16.97 17.01 -7.03
C VAL A 117 16.55 18.31 -7.71
N SER A 118 15.27 18.47 -8.05
CA SER A 118 14.73 19.69 -8.65
C SER A 118 14.94 20.93 -7.77
N GLN A 119 15.06 20.76 -6.45
CA GLN A 119 15.28 21.84 -5.49
C GLN A 119 16.73 21.91 -5.00
N GLY A 120 17.66 21.25 -5.69
CA GLY A 120 19.09 21.36 -5.44
C GLY A 120 19.59 20.66 -4.18
N LYS A 121 18.88 19.65 -3.68
CA LYS A 121 19.36 18.81 -2.58
C LYS A 121 20.47 17.89 -3.06
N SER A 122 21.46 17.65 -2.21
CA SER A 122 22.58 16.77 -2.57
C SER A 122 22.12 15.31 -2.63
N THR A 123 22.74 14.52 -3.50
CA THR A 123 22.51 13.06 -3.54
C THR A 123 22.77 12.43 -2.16
N THR A 124 23.79 12.92 -1.43
CA THR A 124 24.10 12.44 -0.08
C THR A 124 22.93 12.63 0.88
N ASP A 125 22.28 13.81 0.86
CA ASP A 125 21.14 14.08 1.74
C ASP A 125 19.92 13.21 1.39
N ILE A 126 19.69 13.00 0.08
CA ILE A 126 18.59 12.16 -0.41
C ILE A 126 18.79 10.70 0.02
N ILE A 127 20.01 10.16 -0.16
CA ILE A 127 20.32 8.79 0.26
C ILE A 127 20.24 8.67 1.79
N ALA A 128 20.68 9.68 2.55
CA ALA A 128 20.51 9.69 4.00
C ALA A 128 19.03 9.68 4.41
N ALA A 129 18.13 10.33 3.67
CA ALA A 129 16.70 10.23 3.91
C ALA A 129 16.16 8.81 3.69
N TYR A 130 16.62 8.11 2.64
CA TYR A 130 16.18 6.73 2.36
C TYR A 130 16.59 5.73 3.45
N THR A 131 17.67 5.97 4.20
CA THR A 131 18.02 5.10 5.34
C THR A 131 17.00 5.11 6.49
N LYS A 132 16.05 6.04 6.46
CA LYS A 132 14.95 6.15 7.43
C LYS A 132 13.63 5.59 6.90
N MET A 133 13.58 5.23 5.61
CA MET A 133 12.41 4.63 4.96
C MET A 133 12.39 3.12 5.16
#